data_AF-A0A7V9GL08-F1
#
_entry.id   AF-A0A7V9GL08-F1
#
_cell.length_a   1.000
_cell.length_b   1.000
_cell.length_c   1.000
_cell.angle_alpha   90.00
_cell.angle_beta   90.00
_cell.angle_gamma   90.00
#
_symmetry.space_group_name_H-M   'P 1'
#
loop_
_entity.id
_entity.type
_entity.pdbx_description
1 polymer ?
#
loop_
_entity_poly.entity_id
_entity_poly.type
_entity_poly.pdbx_seq_one_letter_code
_entity_poly.pdbx_strand_id
1 'polypeptide(L)'
;MAADNWYRNKVWDTEIEKNFEYRLKDSIGTFNQAQYVRIQATYLLESEEKTTQLGGVNLMERLLKEFPEEEFSFIFAHEQLGDYYLSTGEFQKAEKHFRVVADYYENKKSSIGTSANVDLKIAEIFLTENKTEKLEDAYRICKNYPLTEVAFNNDKFYYAELLAQICSKMHNTEEAKEFAKAAIEIYRTKEPNYIRFKSAGFPKATVSQLRILEQIVNE
;
A
#
# COMPACT_ATOMS: atom_id res chain seq x y z
N MET A 1 31.01 11.44 -0.92
CA MET A 1 31.17 9.99 -1.18
C MET A 1 29.78 9.40 -1.16
N ALA A 2 29.31 8.83 -2.27
CA ALA A 2 28.00 8.16 -2.27
C ALA A 2 28.09 7.01 -1.26
N ALA A 3 27.33 7.12 -0.16
CA ALA A 3 27.30 6.13 0.88
C ALA A 3 26.96 4.77 0.24
N ASP A 4 27.81 3.78 0.49
CA ASP A 4 27.63 2.40 0.07
C ASP A 4 26.20 1.94 0.45
N ASN A 5 25.35 1.67 -0.54
CA ASN A 5 23.92 1.35 -0.35
C ASN A 5 23.74 -0.13 0.04
N TRP A 6 24.49 -0.59 1.04
CA TRP A 6 24.60 -1.99 1.45
C TRP A 6 23.29 -2.62 1.95
N TYR A 7 22.26 -1.80 2.19
CA TYR A 7 20.93 -2.19 2.68
C TYR A 7 19.80 -1.93 1.65
N ARG A 8 20.12 -1.90 0.36
CA ARG A 8 19.16 -1.72 -0.75
C ARG A 8 19.34 -2.78 -1.85
N ASN A 9 19.74 -3.98 -1.48
CA ASN A 9 19.96 -5.07 -2.42
C ASN A 9 18.63 -5.57 -3.00
N LYS A 10 18.61 -5.90 -4.29
CA LYS A 10 17.43 -6.43 -5.02
C LYS A 10 17.46 -7.95 -5.21
N VAL A 11 18.50 -8.59 -4.71
CA VAL A 11 18.70 -10.04 -4.70
C VAL A 11 19.15 -10.42 -3.29
N TRP A 12 18.86 -11.65 -2.89
CA TRP A 12 19.12 -12.11 -1.52
C TRP A 12 19.77 -13.49 -1.52
N ASP A 13 21.09 -13.50 -1.45
CA ASP A 13 21.89 -14.71 -1.28
C ASP A 13 22.62 -14.69 0.08
N THR A 14 23.27 -15.81 0.39
CA THR A 14 23.98 -16.00 1.66
C THR A 14 25.15 -15.02 1.85
N GLU A 15 25.80 -14.54 0.79
CA GLU A 15 26.90 -13.59 0.91
C GLU A 15 26.39 -12.18 1.23
N ILE A 16 25.34 -11.75 0.54
CA ILE A 16 24.66 -10.48 0.77
C ILE A 16 24.06 -10.46 2.18
N GLU A 17 23.37 -11.52 2.59
CA GLU A 17 22.81 -11.65 3.93
C GLU A 17 23.89 -11.52 5.00
N LYS A 18 25.01 -12.25 4.87
CA LYS A 18 26.12 -12.16 5.83
C LYS A 18 26.71 -10.76 5.92
N ASN A 19 26.90 -10.08 4.80
CA ASN A 19 27.41 -8.71 4.76
C ASN A 19 26.41 -7.73 5.40
N PHE A 20 25.12 -7.89 5.11
CA PHE A 20 24.06 -7.12 5.72
C PHE A 20 24.05 -7.28 7.24
N GLU A 21 24.09 -8.52 7.76
CA GLU A 21 24.13 -8.78 9.21
C GLU A 21 25.36 -8.20 9.88
N TYR A 22 26.53 -8.32 9.25
CA TYR A 22 27.78 -7.74 9.75
C TYR A 22 27.65 -6.22 9.96
N ARG A 23 27.14 -5.51 8.94
CA ARG A 23 26.98 -4.05 9.00
C ARG A 23 25.82 -3.60 9.88
N LEU A 24 24.75 -4.38 9.95
CA LEU A 24 23.61 -4.11 10.83
C LEU A 24 24.05 -4.18 12.30
N LYS A 25 24.89 -5.16 12.66
CA LYS A 25 25.46 -5.29 14.01
C LYS A 25 26.33 -4.08 14.40
N ASP A 26 27.08 -3.54 13.45
CA ASP A 26 27.92 -2.36 13.67
C ASP A 26 27.13 -1.03 13.63
N SER A 27 25.85 -1.07 13.24
CA SER A 27 25.00 0.12 13.18
C SER A 27 24.59 0.58 14.58
N ILE A 28 24.66 1.89 14.83
CA ILE A 28 24.41 2.47 16.15
C ILE A 28 22.90 2.65 16.37
N GLY A 29 22.38 2.00 17.40
CA GLY A 29 21.02 2.23 17.92
C GLY A 29 19.93 1.47 17.18
N THR A 30 18.88 1.13 17.94
CA THR A 30 17.72 0.36 17.48
C THR A 30 16.98 1.03 16.34
N PHE A 31 16.87 2.37 16.38
CA PHE A 31 16.24 3.17 15.32
C PHE A 31 16.87 2.91 13.94
N ASN A 32 18.19 3.04 13.83
CA ASN A 32 18.89 2.85 12.55
C ASN A 32 18.81 1.40 12.10
N GLN A 33 18.96 0.45 13.03
CA GLN A 33 18.87 -0.98 12.72
C GLN A 33 17.49 -1.35 12.16
N ALA A 34 16.40 -0.95 12.85
CA ALA A 34 15.04 -1.17 12.37
C ALA A 34 14.82 -0.53 10.99
N GLN A 35 15.34 0.68 10.78
CA GLN A 35 15.21 1.37 9.50
C GLN A 35 15.96 0.63 8.37
N TYR A 36 17.18 0.15 8.60
CA TYR A 36 17.95 -0.60 7.60
C TYR A 36 17.30 -1.95 7.28
N VAL A 37 16.81 -2.69 8.28
CA VAL A 37 16.04 -3.92 8.08
C VAL A 37 14.81 -3.66 7.22
N ARG A 38 14.02 -2.63 7.55
CA ARG A 38 12.83 -2.26 6.78
C ARG A 38 13.17 -1.92 5.33
N ILE A 39 14.18 -1.07 5.13
CA ILE A 39 14.56 -0.63 3.79
C ILE A 39 15.02 -1.83 2.97
N GLN A 40 15.93 -2.65 3.49
CA GLN A 40 16.41 -3.84 2.79
C GLN A 40 15.24 -4.76 2.45
N ALA A 41 14.36 -5.06 3.42
CA ALA A 41 13.18 -5.89 3.22
C ALA A 41 12.28 -5.35 2.09
N THR A 42 12.05 -4.04 2.02
CA THR A 42 11.24 -3.39 0.98
C THR A 42 11.78 -3.72 -0.42
N TYR A 43 13.09 -3.56 -0.63
CA TYR A 43 13.71 -3.86 -1.92
C TYR A 43 13.60 -5.33 -2.32
N LEU A 44 13.57 -6.23 -1.34
CA LEU A 44 13.42 -7.67 -1.59
C LEU A 44 11.96 -8.03 -1.91
N LEU A 45 10.99 -7.43 -1.23
CA LEU A 45 9.56 -7.63 -1.51
C LEU A 45 9.16 -7.17 -2.92
N GLU A 46 9.82 -6.13 -3.44
CA GLU A 46 9.63 -5.63 -4.82
C GLU A 46 10.28 -6.51 -5.90
N SER A 47 11.01 -7.57 -5.53
CA SER A 47 11.62 -8.49 -6.49
C SER A 47 10.56 -9.31 -7.23
N GLU A 48 10.86 -9.71 -8.47
CA GLU A 48 10.04 -10.68 -9.22
C GLU A 48 10.30 -12.13 -8.76
N GLU A 49 11.40 -12.37 -8.05
CA GLU A 49 11.87 -13.69 -7.68
C GLU A 49 11.39 -14.09 -6.28
N LYS A 50 10.66 -15.20 -6.17
CA LYS A 50 9.97 -15.62 -4.94
C LYS A 50 10.91 -15.91 -3.76
N THR A 51 12.10 -16.45 -3.99
CA THR A 51 13.06 -16.71 -2.90
C THR A 51 13.63 -15.41 -2.33
N THR A 52 13.80 -14.40 -3.17
CA THR A 52 14.18 -13.04 -2.79
C THR A 52 13.07 -12.37 -2.00
N GLN A 53 11.81 -12.48 -2.47
CA GLN A 53 10.64 -11.99 -1.74
C GLN A 53 10.53 -12.65 -0.36
N LEU A 54 10.78 -13.95 -0.25
CA LEU A 54 10.81 -14.66 1.04
C LEU A 54 11.86 -14.07 1.99
N GLY A 55 13.03 -13.67 1.48
CA GLY A 55 14.02 -12.92 2.26
C GLY A 55 13.46 -11.59 2.79
N GLY A 56 12.71 -10.86 1.96
CA GLY A 56 12.01 -9.64 2.36
C GLY A 56 10.97 -9.87 3.46
N VAL A 57 10.14 -10.91 3.33
CA VAL A 57 9.16 -11.30 4.35
C VAL A 57 9.85 -11.63 5.67
N ASN A 58 10.91 -12.45 5.64
CA ASN A 58 11.67 -12.84 6.84
C ASN A 58 12.28 -11.62 7.56
N LEU A 59 12.81 -10.64 6.80
CA LEU A 59 13.33 -9.41 7.38
C LEU A 59 12.23 -8.54 7.99
N MET A 60 11.04 -8.43 7.37
CA MET A 60 9.91 -7.73 7.97
C MET A 60 9.41 -8.41 9.24
N GLU A 61 9.27 -9.74 9.23
CA GLU A 61 8.86 -10.49 10.42
C GLU A 61 9.87 -10.36 11.57
N ARG A 62 11.16 -10.37 11.24
CA ARG A 62 12.23 -10.05 12.20
C ARG A 62 12.07 -8.64 12.75
N LEU A 63 11.80 -7.65 11.90
CA LEU A 63 11.58 -6.27 12.34
C LEU A 63 10.48 -6.18 13.38
N LEU A 64 9.32 -6.77 13.08
CA LEU A 64 8.16 -6.78 13.97
C LEU A 64 8.45 -7.47 15.31
N LYS A 65 9.35 -8.46 15.33
CA LYS A 65 9.74 -9.21 16.52
C LYS A 65 10.82 -8.52 17.35
N GLU A 66 11.87 -8.00 16.71
CA GLU A 66 13.08 -7.51 17.38
C GLU A 66 13.02 -6.01 17.69
N PHE A 67 12.21 -5.24 16.95
CA PHE A 67 12.10 -3.79 17.11
C PHE A 67 10.65 -3.31 17.30
N PRO A 68 9.86 -3.89 18.23
CA PRO A 68 8.47 -3.49 18.43
C PRO A 68 8.30 -2.05 18.94
N GLU A 69 9.31 -1.53 19.64
CA GLU A 69 9.31 -0.15 20.17
C GLU A 69 9.66 0.91 19.13
N GLU A 70 10.22 0.51 17.97
CA GLU A 70 10.53 1.42 16.86
C GLU A 70 9.28 1.68 16.03
N GLU A 71 8.31 2.34 16.67
CA GLU A 71 6.91 2.55 16.25
C GLU A 71 6.76 2.88 14.76
N PHE A 72 7.56 3.81 14.24
CA PHE A 72 7.53 4.19 12.82
C PHE A 72 7.89 3.02 11.89
N SER A 73 9.00 2.34 12.15
CA SER A 73 9.43 1.20 11.34
C SER A 73 8.48 0.02 11.51
N PHE A 74 7.94 -0.18 12.71
CA PHE A 74 6.99 -1.23 13.04
C PHE A 74 5.68 -1.10 12.25
N ILE A 75 5.04 0.06 12.28
CA ILE A 75 3.77 0.29 11.57
C ILE A 75 3.96 0.25 10.05
N PHE A 76 5.06 0.81 9.52
CA PHE A 76 5.37 0.67 8.10
C PHE A 76 5.62 -0.77 7.69
N ALA A 77 6.28 -1.59 8.52
CA ALA A 77 6.48 -3.00 8.18
C ALA A 77 5.15 -3.74 8.09
N HIS A 78 4.17 -3.43 8.96
CA HIS A 78 2.81 -3.93 8.80
C HIS A 78 2.18 -3.46 7.48
N GLU A 79 2.23 -2.18 7.14
CA GLU A 79 1.67 -1.69 5.88
C GLU A 79 2.32 -2.37 4.66
N GLN A 80 3.65 -2.48 4.63
CA GLN A 80 4.40 -3.08 3.52
C GLN A 80 4.17 -4.58 3.39
N LEU A 81 4.04 -5.32 4.49
CA LEU A 81 3.61 -6.72 4.46
C LEU A 81 2.17 -6.83 3.97
N GLY A 82 1.28 -5.92 4.40
CA GLY A 82 -0.08 -5.84 3.91
C GLY A 82 -0.13 -5.67 2.39
N ASP A 83 0.64 -4.72 1.86
CA ASP A 83 0.73 -4.44 0.42
C ASP A 83 1.29 -5.63 -0.35
N TYR A 84 2.33 -6.27 0.17
CA TYR A 84 2.88 -7.48 -0.41
C TYR A 84 1.83 -8.59 -0.49
N TYR A 85 1.18 -8.92 0.63
CA TYR A 85 0.17 -9.98 0.67
C TYR A 85 -1.07 -9.66 -0.16
N LEU A 86 -1.46 -8.39 -0.26
CA LEU A 86 -2.53 -7.94 -1.15
C LEU A 86 -2.16 -8.23 -2.61
N SER A 87 -0.93 -7.86 -3.02
CA SER A 87 -0.45 -8.06 -4.39
C SER A 87 -0.28 -9.54 -4.77
N THR A 88 -0.01 -10.42 -3.79
CA THR A 88 0.12 -11.87 -4.01
C THR A 88 -1.21 -12.63 -3.84
N GLY A 89 -2.31 -11.94 -3.54
CA GLY A 89 -3.63 -12.55 -3.34
C GLY A 89 -3.82 -13.26 -2.00
N GLU A 90 -2.92 -13.06 -1.04
CA GLU A 90 -3.01 -13.59 0.33
C GLU A 90 -3.86 -12.66 1.22
N PHE A 91 -5.11 -12.44 0.80
CA PHE A 91 -6.00 -11.40 1.33
C PHE A 91 -6.20 -11.44 2.86
N GLN A 92 -6.28 -12.63 3.45
CA GLN A 92 -6.44 -12.78 4.90
C GLN A 92 -5.23 -12.27 5.68
N LYS A 93 -4.02 -12.50 5.16
CA LYS A 93 -2.79 -11.95 5.75
C LYS A 93 -2.73 -10.45 5.55
N ALA A 94 -3.07 -9.97 4.34
CA ALA A 94 -3.11 -8.56 4.02
C ALA A 94 -4.06 -7.80 4.99
N GLU A 95 -5.29 -8.28 5.15
CA GLU A 95 -6.28 -7.70 6.06
C GLU A 95 -5.76 -7.66 7.50
N LYS A 96 -5.14 -8.74 7.99
CA LYS A 96 -4.56 -8.78 9.35
C LYS A 96 -3.52 -7.67 9.54
N HIS A 97 -2.64 -7.48 8.57
CA HIS A 97 -1.61 -6.45 8.67
C HIS A 97 -2.18 -5.04 8.57
N PHE A 98 -3.12 -4.79 7.63
CA PHE A 98 -3.76 -3.48 7.50
C PHE A 98 -4.60 -3.11 8.73
N ARG A 99 -5.24 -4.06 9.40
CA ARG A 99 -5.97 -3.79 10.64
C ARG A 99 -5.08 -3.27 11.76
N VAL A 100 -3.87 -3.82 11.92
CA VAL A 100 -2.89 -3.29 12.90
C VAL A 100 -2.58 -1.82 12.61
N VAL A 101 -2.45 -1.47 11.33
CA VAL A 101 -2.18 -0.10 10.89
C VAL A 101 -3.38 0.82 11.13
N ALA A 102 -4.60 0.36 10.79
CA ALA A 102 -5.83 1.12 10.99
C ALA A 102 -6.08 1.40 12.50
N ASP A 103 -5.95 0.37 13.34
CA ASP A 103 -6.11 0.47 14.80
C ASP A 103 -5.10 1.46 15.40
N TYR A 104 -3.86 1.44 14.90
CA TYR A 104 -2.82 2.37 15.36
C TYR A 104 -3.21 3.84 15.11
N TYR A 105 -3.81 4.14 13.95
CA TYR A 105 -4.19 5.50 13.59
C TYR A 105 -5.44 6.01 14.25
N GLU A 106 -6.44 5.16 14.40
CA GLU A 106 -7.63 5.50 15.18
C GLU A 106 -7.23 5.90 16.60
N ASN A 107 -6.29 5.16 17.21
CA ASN A 107 -5.80 5.45 18.55
C ASN A 107 -4.92 6.71 18.63
N LYS A 108 -4.04 6.94 17.66
CA LYS A 108 -3.12 8.10 17.66
C LYS A 108 -3.75 9.39 17.14
N LYS A 109 -4.93 9.32 16.50
CA LYS A 109 -5.56 10.44 15.77
C LYS A 109 -4.60 11.12 14.79
N SER A 110 -3.72 10.35 14.16
CA SER A 110 -2.71 10.87 13.25
C SER A 110 -2.36 9.80 12.23
N SER A 111 -2.40 10.14 10.94
CA SER A 111 -1.95 9.27 9.84
C SER A 111 -0.46 9.43 9.51
N ILE A 112 0.29 10.19 10.34
CA ILE A 112 1.72 10.41 10.11
C ILE A 112 2.45 9.07 10.17
N GLY A 113 3.12 8.73 9.07
CA GLY A 113 3.95 7.55 8.98
C GLY A 113 3.31 6.30 8.36
N THR A 114 2.38 6.45 7.42
CA THR A 114 2.01 5.46 6.37
C THR A 114 1.53 6.22 5.12
N SER A 115 1.03 5.49 4.11
CA SER A 115 0.32 6.07 2.98
C SER A 115 -1.10 6.57 3.28
N ALA A 116 -1.62 6.38 4.50
CA ALA A 116 -2.95 6.84 4.92
C ALA A 116 -4.12 6.34 4.04
N ASN A 117 -3.98 5.16 3.44
CA ASN A 117 -5.00 4.56 2.58
C ASN A 117 -5.33 3.09 2.91
N VAL A 118 -4.88 2.59 4.07
CA VAL A 118 -5.08 1.18 4.48
C VAL A 118 -6.55 0.79 4.56
N ASP A 119 -7.43 1.73 4.91
CA ASP A 119 -8.89 1.52 4.91
C ASP A 119 -9.41 1.19 3.50
N LEU A 120 -8.94 1.92 2.49
CA LEU A 120 -9.28 1.64 1.09
C LEU A 120 -8.75 0.26 0.65
N LYS A 121 -7.55 -0.14 1.10
CA LYS A 121 -6.99 -1.47 0.82
C LYS A 121 -7.79 -2.60 1.48
N ILE A 122 -8.34 -2.38 2.68
CA ILE A 122 -9.28 -3.34 3.32
C ILE A 122 -10.57 -3.44 2.48
N ALA A 123 -11.10 -2.32 2.00
CA ALA A 123 -12.27 -2.33 1.13
C ALA A 123 -11.99 -3.01 -0.23
N GLU A 124 -10.80 -2.83 -0.81
CA GLU A 124 -10.36 -3.57 -2.01
C GLU A 124 -10.32 -5.08 -1.77
N ILE A 125 -9.85 -5.53 -0.61
CA ILE A 125 -9.89 -6.95 -0.23
C ILE A 125 -11.33 -7.48 -0.25
N PHE A 126 -12.27 -6.74 0.35
CA PHE A 126 -13.68 -7.17 0.40
C PHE A 126 -14.32 -7.22 -0.99
N LEU A 127 -14.01 -6.26 -1.85
CA LEU A 127 -14.42 -6.27 -3.25
C LEU A 127 -13.84 -7.48 -4.00
N THR A 128 -12.53 -7.74 -3.83
CA THR A 128 -11.78 -8.75 -4.60
C THR A 128 -12.13 -10.17 -4.19
N GLU A 129 -12.37 -10.43 -2.90
CA GLU A 129 -12.88 -11.72 -2.44
C GLU A 129 -14.32 -11.99 -2.91
N ASN A 130 -14.99 -11.01 -3.54
CA ASN A 130 -16.38 -11.06 -4.02
C ASN A 130 -17.35 -11.59 -2.95
N LYS A 131 -17.07 -11.24 -1.69
CA LYS A 131 -17.92 -11.50 -0.54
C LYS A 131 -19.02 -10.48 -0.55
N THR A 132 -20.15 -10.83 -1.17
CA THR A 132 -21.31 -9.95 -1.31
C THR A 132 -21.75 -9.37 0.03
N GLU A 133 -21.64 -10.15 1.10
CA GLU A 133 -21.97 -9.76 2.47
C GLU A 133 -21.05 -8.68 3.08
N LYS A 134 -19.90 -8.42 2.46
CA LYS A 134 -18.94 -7.39 2.89
C LYS A 134 -18.94 -6.15 1.98
N LEU A 135 -19.76 -6.12 0.93
CA LEU A 135 -19.78 -4.98 0.01
C LEU A 135 -20.33 -3.71 0.66
N GLU A 136 -21.36 -3.82 1.50
CA GLU A 136 -21.87 -2.68 2.27
C GLU A 136 -20.81 -2.13 3.24
N ASP A 137 -20.04 -3.01 3.86
CA ASP A 137 -18.93 -2.61 4.73
C ASP A 137 -17.82 -1.92 3.93
N ALA A 138 -17.45 -2.47 2.77
CA ALA A 138 -16.46 -1.88 1.87
C ALA A 138 -16.90 -0.48 1.40
N TYR A 139 -18.18 -0.34 1.01
CA TYR A 139 -18.77 0.93 0.65
C TYR A 139 -18.71 1.94 1.80
N ARG A 140 -19.10 1.54 3.02
CA ARG A 140 -19.06 2.40 4.21
C ARG A 140 -17.64 2.86 4.53
N ILE A 141 -16.67 1.95 4.49
CA ILE A 141 -15.25 2.25 4.71
C ILE A 141 -14.80 3.32 3.72
N CYS A 142 -15.08 3.13 2.43
CA CYS A 142 -14.72 4.10 1.41
C CYS A 142 -15.44 5.44 1.63
N LYS A 143 -16.75 5.48 1.89
CA LYS A 143 -17.48 6.75 2.08
C LYS A 143 -17.02 7.55 3.29
N ASN A 144 -16.50 6.89 4.32
CA ASN A 144 -15.92 7.54 5.50
C ASN A 144 -14.47 7.99 5.30
N TYR A 145 -13.84 7.65 4.18
CA TYR A 145 -12.48 8.04 3.88
C TYR A 145 -12.36 9.57 3.72
N PRO A 146 -11.42 10.25 4.40
CA PRO A 146 -11.33 11.71 4.41
C PRO A 146 -10.73 12.26 3.11
N LEU A 147 -11.48 12.19 2.00
CA LEU A 147 -11.03 12.57 0.66
C LEU A 147 -10.52 14.03 0.58
N THR A 148 -11.04 14.92 1.43
CA THR A 148 -10.61 16.32 1.52
C THR A 148 -9.16 16.48 2.00
N GLU A 149 -8.63 15.49 2.71
CA GLU A 149 -7.25 15.47 3.23
C GLU A 149 -6.26 14.80 2.26
N VAL A 150 -6.77 14.19 1.19
CA VAL A 150 -5.96 13.47 0.22
C VAL A 150 -5.26 14.44 -0.73
N ALA A 151 -3.94 14.48 -0.65
CA ALA A 151 -3.12 15.40 -1.44
C ALA A 151 -2.93 14.94 -2.89
N PHE A 152 -2.76 13.64 -3.14
CA PHE A 152 -2.31 13.13 -4.43
C PHE A 152 -3.43 12.57 -5.32
N ASN A 153 -3.29 12.73 -6.64
CA ASN A 153 -4.29 12.30 -7.61
C ASN A 153 -4.32 10.79 -7.80
N ASN A 154 -3.22 10.07 -7.57
CA ASN A 154 -3.22 8.60 -7.55
C ASN A 154 -4.12 8.05 -6.44
N ASP A 155 -4.11 8.64 -5.24
CA ASP A 155 -4.94 8.18 -4.13
C ASP A 155 -6.42 8.54 -4.37
N LYS A 156 -6.69 9.74 -4.93
CA LYS A 156 -8.06 10.12 -5.36
C LYS A 156 -8.59 9.23 -6.48
N PHE A 157 -7.73 8.87 -7.43
CA PHE A 157 -8.06 7.94 -8.51
C PHE A 157 -8.40 6.57 -7.92
N TYR A 158 -7.54 6.04 -7.06
CA TYR A 158 -7.72 4.76 -6.40
C TYR A 158 -9.04 4.70 -5.60
N TYR A 159 -9.34 5.75 -4.84
CA TYR A 159 -10.62 5.92 -4.16
C TYR A 159 -11.82 5.87 -5.11
N ALA A 160 -11.79 6.66 -6.19
CA ALA A 160 -12.91 6.77 -7.12
C ALA A 160 -13.11 5.49 -7.93
N GLU A 161 -12.01 4.85 -8.33
CA GLU A 161 -12.04 3.54 -8.99
C GLU A 161 -12.68 2.48 -8.10
N LEU A 162 -12.24 2.39 -6.84
CA LEU A 162 -12.72 1.39 -5.89
C LEU A 162 -14.22 1.55 -5.63
N LEU A 163 -14.70 2.77 -5.39
CA LEU A 163 -16.12 3.04 -5.21
C LEU A 163 -16.95 2.75 -6.46
N ALA A 164 -16.45 3.08 -7.66
CA ALA A 164 -17.16 2.75 -8.89
C ALA A 164 -17.42 1.24 -9.01
N GLN A 165 -16.40 0.42 -8.72
CA GLN A 165 -16.51 -1.03 -8.78
C GLN A 165 -17.42 -1.60 -7.67
N ILE A 166 -17.30 -1.10 -6.44
CA ILE A 166 -18.18 -1.49 -5.33
C ILE A 166 -19.65 -1.16 -5.65
N CYS A 167 -19.94 0.08 -6.07
CA CYS A 167 -21.30 0.50 -6.42
C CYS A 167 -21.87 -0.34 -7.59
N SER A 168 -21.06 -0.62 -8.62
CA SER A 168 -21.46 -1.48 -9.73
C SER A 168 -21.83 -2.89 -9.24
N LYS A 169 -21.01 -3.49 -8.38
CA LYS A 169 -21.27 -4.80 -7.75
C LYS A 169 -22.50 -4.81 -6.84
N MET A 170 -22.82 -3.69 -6.21
CA MET A 170 -24.03 -3.50 -5.40
C MET A 170 -25.26 -3.12 -6.23
N HIS A 171 -25.15 -3.06 -7.56
CA HIS A 171 -26.22 -2.61 -8.47
C HIS A 171 -26.69 -1.16 -8.25
N ASN A 172 -25.86 -0.31 -7.65
CA ASN A 172 -26.09 1.13 -7.55
C ASN A 172 -25.50 1.84 -8.78
N THR A 173 -26.21 1.72 -9.91
CA THR A 173 -25.71 2.10 -11.24
C THR A 173 -25.38 3.59 -11.38
N GLU A 174 -26.21 4.47 -10.82
CA GLU A 174 -26.01 5.92 -10.96
C GLU A 174 -24.74 6.35 -10.22
N GLU A 175 -24.57 5.92 -8.97
CA GLU A 175 -23.39 6.27 -8.18
C GLU A 175 -22.12 5.63 -8.77
N ALA A 176 -22.23 4.39 -9.29
CA ALA A 176 -21.12 3.73 -9.98
C ALA A 176 -20.62 4.54 -11.18
N LYS A 177 -21.54 5.08 -11.98
CA LYS A 177 -21.21 5.95 -13.14
C LYS A 177 -20.55 7.25 -12.72
N GLU A 178 -21.04 7.89 -11.66
CA GLU A 178 -20.46 9.13 -11.15
C GLU A 178 -19.00 8.93 -10.75
N PHE A 179 -18.72 7.90 -9.95
CA PHE A 179 -17.36 7.58 -9.53
C PHE A 179 -16.48 7.13 -10.69
N ALA A 180 -17.00 6.35 -11.64
CA ALA A 180 -16.23 5.95 -12.81
C ALA A 180 -15.82 7.14 -13.68
N LYS A 181 -16.74 8.09 -13.90
CA LYS A 181 -16.44 9.35 -14.61
C LYS A 181 -15.37 10.16 -13.87
N ALA A 182 -15.50 10.31 -12.55
CA ALA A 182 -14.53 11.01 -11.73
C ALA A 182 -13.13 10.37 -11.82
N ALA A 183 -13.03 9.03 -11.72
CA ALA A 183 -11.77 8.32 -11.87
C ALA A 183 -11.12 8.56 -13.24
N ILE A 184 -11.91 8.48 -14.33
CA ILE A 184 -11.42 8.75 -15.70
C ILE A 184 -10.93 10.21 -15.84
N GLU A 185 -11.65 11.17 -15.26
CA GLU A 185 -11.25 12.59 -15.28
C GLU A 185 -9.94 12.84 -14.52
N ILE A 186 -9.81 12.27 -13.31
CA ILE A 186 -8.58 12.33 -12.53
C ILE A 186 -7.42 11.72 -13.31
N TYR A 187 -7.62 10.55 -13.94
CA TYR A 187 -6.61 9.90 -14.76
C TYR A 187 -6.13 10.76 -15.94
N ARG A 188 -7.03 11.52 -16.57
CA ARG A 188 -6.72 12.41 -17.69
C ARG A 188 -5.99 13.69 -17.27
N THR A 189 -5.96 14.00 -15.97
CA THR A 189 -5.32 15.21 -15.45
C THR A 189 -3.79 15.12 -15.63
N LYS A 190 -3.25 16.04 -16.44
CA LYS A 190 -1.80 16.11 -16.75
C LYS A 190 -1.02 17.08 -15.85
N GLU A 191 -1.71 17.76 -14.93
CA GLU A 191 -1.10 18.72 -14.04
C GLU A 191 -0.49 18.02 -12.82
N PRO A 192 0.81 18.23 -12.52
CA PRO A 192 1.40 17.66 -11.34
C PRO A 192 0.85 18.36 -10.09
N ASN A 193 0.53 17.58 -9.06
CA ASN A 193 0.02 18.10 -7.78
C ASN A 193 1.02 19.07 -7.11
N TYR A 194 2.31 19.00 -7.47
CA TYR A 194 3.35 19.93 -7.01
C TYR A 194 4.31 20.31 -8.14
N ILE A 195 4.53 21.62 -8.32
CA ILE A 195 5.42 22.19 -9.36
C ILE A 195 6.87 21.67 -9.25
N ARG A 196 7.34 21.38 -8.01
CA ARG A 196 8.70 20.89 -7.73
C ARG A 196 8.88 19.38 -7.96
N PHE A 197 7.80 18.60 -7.94
CA PHE A 197 7.84 17.13 -8.11
C PHE A 197 6.92 16.72 -9.26
N LYS A 198 7.35 17.05 -10.48
CA LYS A 198 6.57 16.94 -11.72
C LYS A 198 6.12 15.53 -12.13
N SER A 199 6.41 14.50 -11.34
CA SER A 199 5.98 13.12 -11.58
C SER A 199 5.33 12.46 -10.36
N ALA A 200 5.33 13.12 -9.19
CA ALA A 200 4.77 12.56 -7.97
C ALA A 200 3.25 12.73 -7.97
N GLY A 201 2.53 11.64 -7.64
CA GLY A 201 1.08 11.65 -7.50
C GLY A 201 0.28 11.52 -8.80
N PHE A 202 0.93 11.23 -9.94
CA PHE A 202 0.18 10.88 -11.15
C PHE A 202 -0.51 9.53 -10.96
N PRO A 203 -1.82 9.44 -11.28
CA PRO A 203 -2.52 8.17 -11.27
C PRO A 203 -1.88 7.24 -12.30
N LYS A 204 -1.63 6.00 -11.86
CA LYS A 204 -1.25 4.90 -12.75
C LYS A 204 -2.45 3.98 -12.86
N ALA A 205 -2.92 3.76 -14.09
CA ALA A 205 -4.00 2.84 -14.37
C ALA A 205 -3.56 1.87 -15.47
N THR A 206 -3.90 0.61 -15.30
CA THR A 206 -3.76 -0.40 -16.36
C THR A 206 -4.85 -0.23 -17.41
N VAL A 207 -4.61 -0.73 -18.62
CA VAL A 207 -5.61 -0.76 -19.69
C VAL A 207 -6.89 -1.48 -19.24
N SER A 208 -6.75 -2.52 -18.41
CA SER A 208 -7.88 -3.27 -17.87
C SER A 208 -8.74 -2.42 -16.93
N GLN A 209 -8.11 -1.68 -16.01
CA GLN A 209 -8.83 -0.80 -15.08
C GLN A 209 -9.63 0.27 -15.82
N LEU A 210 -9.01 0.93 -16.81
CA LEU A 210 -9.70 1.94 -17.62
C LEU A 210 -10.89 1.35 -18.39
N ARG A 211 -10.73 0.13 -18.94
CA ARG A 211 -11.81 -0.56 -19.64
C ARG A 211 -12.98 -0.90 -18.72
N ILE A 212 -12.72 -1.31 -17.48
CA ILE A 212 -13.77 -1.58 -16.48
C ILE A 212 -14.53 -0.29 -16.17
N LEU A 213 -13.82 0.82 -15.96
CA LEU A 213 -14.46 2.11 -15.70
C LEU A 213 -15.31 2.57 -16.90
N GLU A 214 -14.81 2.42 -18.12
CA GLU A 214 -15.57 2.73 -19.33
C GLU A 214 -16.80 1.84 -19.50
N GLN A 215 -16.75 0.57 -19.09
CA GLN A 215 -17.93 -0.30 -19.07
C GLN A 215 -18.97 0.21 -18.07
N ILE A 216 -18.57 0.50 -16.83
CA ILE A 216 -19.47 1.05 -15.80
C ILE A 216 -20.16 2.34 -16.27
N VAL A 217 -19.44 3.21 -17.01
CA VAL A 217 -20.03 4.45 -17.55
C VAL A 217 -21.12 4.19 -18.60
N ASN A 218 -21.00 3.10 -19.37
CA ASN A 218 -21.86 2.80 -20.52
C ASN A 218 -22.96 1.76 -20.24
N GLU A 219 -22.97 1.11 -19.08
CA GLU A 219 -24.07 0.25 -18.60
C GLU A 219 -25.36 1.05 -18.37
#